data_AF-A0A4R6SSE3-F1
#
_entry.id   AF-A0A4R6SSE3-F1
#
_cell.length_a   1.000
_cell.length_b   1.000
_cell.length_c   1.000
_cell.angle_alpha   90.00
_cell.angle_beta   90.00
_cell.angle_gamma   90.00
#
_symmetry.space_group_name_H-M   'P 1'
#
loop_
_entity.id
_entity.type
_entity.pdbx_description
1 polymer ?
#
loop_
_entity_poly.entity_id
_entity_poly.type
_entity_poly.pdbx_seq_one_letter_code
_entity_poly.pdbx_strand_id
1 'polypeptide(L)'
;MRVHVLYIYKRIWEYMEKEEFISVSAHVADGSATESDLIIYNTYYDHFQTDHPEWNTVSDRDKEEIKNTLYQKIDTGIHPARKSTGIIKLWPQITAAAVLLLTVGIAVLFYFKHQPSSQMQLVNDVAPGKNTAILTLANGKKIDLGGTRAGKVVAYGNVTVTRTKNGQLLYAFNNNPKTNTGDQQVAYNTISTPRGGQIQINLPDGTRVWLNADSRLIIPSTFNLQPNRQVKMEGEGYFEVAHNPNKPFQVTTNDQVVEVLGTHFNINSYADEPETKTTLLAGSVKVNQQILKPGQQSVISGNEIKVLTVDPETETGWKDGVFIFDGQDFKSLMRTISRWYDVEVVYEYVPENLHIVARVSRYRNISEVLRRLEQTEDVNFKIEGRRIRVIK
;
A
#
# COMPACT_ATOMS: atom_id res chain seq x y z
N MET A 1 -15.02 11.36 7.29
CA MET A 1 -14.71 12.37 6.24
C MET A 1 -15.74 12.40 5.07
N ARG A 2 -17.03 12.12 5.30
CA ARG A 2 -18.09 12.31 4.28
C ARG A 2 -19.14 13.36 4.65
N VAL A 3 -19.19 13.79 5.92
CA VAL A 3 -20.13 14.82 6.39
C VAL A 3 -19.60 16.23 6.16
N HIS A 4 -18.27 16.44 6.16
CA HIS A 4 -17.66 17.75 5.90
C HIS A 4 -17.65 18.14 4.41
N VAL A 5 -17.51 17.18 3.49
CA VAL A 5 -17.58 17.44 2.04
C VAL A 5 -19.01 17.80 1.62
N LEU A 6 -20.02 17.17 2.23
CA LEU A 6 -21.43 17.53 2.03
C LEU A 6 -21.78 18.93 2.59
N TYR A 7 -21.09 19.38 3.64
CA TYR A 7 -21.29 20.71 4.21
C TYR A 7 -20.69 21.82 3.34
N ILE A 8 -19.54 21.57 2.68
CA ILE A 8 -18.95 22.49 1.71
C ILE A 8 -19.81 22.56 0.44
N TYR A 9 -20.27 21.41 -0.08
CA TYR A 9 -21.20 21.43 -1.21
C TYR A 9 -22.48 22.19 -0.85
N LYS A 10 -23.13 21.90 0.28
CA LYS A 10 -24.39 22.57 0.66
C LYS A 10 -24.25 24.09 0.89
N ARG A 11 -23.07 24.59 1.30
CA ARG A 11 -22.84 26.03 1.54
C ARG A 11 -22.53 26.83 0.28
N ILE A 12 -22.08 26.18 -0.80
CA ILE A 12 -21.85 26.83 -2.11
C ILE A 12 -23.19 27.11 -2.82
N TRP A 13 -24.22 26.30 -2.58
CA TRP A 13 -25.46 26.33 -3.35
C TRP A 13 -26.48 27.42 -2.97
N GLU A 14 -26.45 27.98 -1.76
CA GLU A 14 -27.44 28.98 -1.33
C GLU A 14 -26.95 30.45 -1.38
N TYR A 15 -25.64 30.71 -1.56
CA TYR A 15 -25.08 32.05 -1.38
C TYR A 15 -23.83 32.38 -2.20
N MET A 16 -23.62 31.84 -3.40
CA MET A 16 -22.57 32.41 -4.25
C MET A 16 -23.06 33.75 -4.80
N GLU A 17 -22.53 34.83 -4.23
CA GLU A 17 -22.89 36.17 -4.66
C GLU A 17 -22.33 36.47 -6.05
N LYS A 18 -23.05 37.30 -6.82
CA LYS A 18 -22.66 37.70 -8.18
C LYS A 18 -21.22 38.24 -8.24
N GLU A 19 -20.79 38.92 -7.19
CA GLU A 19 -19.42 39.48 -7.09
C GLU A 19 -18.35 38.40 -6.95
N GLU A 20 -18.65 37.29 -6.27
CA GLU A 20 -17.76 36.15 -6.09
C GLU A 20 -17.54 35.40 -7.41
N PHE A 21 -18.61 35.18 -8.18
CA PHE A 21 -18.50 34.57 -9.51
C PHE A 21 -17.73 35.47 -10.50
N ILE A 22 -17.93 36.80 -10.44
CA ILE A 22 -17.17 37.76 -11.26
C ILE A 22 -15.68 37.72 -10.91
N SER A 23 -15.33 37.62 -9.62
CA SER A 23 -13.94 37.51 -9.18
C SER A 23 -13.28 36.21 -9.66
N VAL A 24 -13.96 35.07 -9.49
CA VAL A 24 -13.43 33.75 -9.90
C VAL A 24 -13.26 33.69 -11.43
N SER A 25 -14.22 34.20 -12.20
CA SER A 25 -14.13 34.23 -13.66
C SER A 25 -13.02 35.15 -14.18
N ALA A 26 -12.71 36.25 -13.48
CA ALA A 26 -11.57 37.11 -13.80
C ALA A 26 -10.23 36.38 -13.62
N HIS A 27 -10.05 35.65 -12.51
CA HIS A 27 -8.82 34.85 -12.28
C HIS A 27 -8.66 33.71 -13.30
N VAL A 28 -9.75 33.12 -13.76
CA VAL A 28 -9.70 32.11 -14.82
C VAL A 28 -9.32 32.75 -16.16
N ALA A 29 -9.85 33.94 -16.47
CA ALA A 29 -9.57 34.65 -17.72
C ALA A 29 -8.12 35.16 -17.83
N ASP A 30 -7.53 35.60 -16.72
CA ASP A 30 -6.15 36.11 -16.68
C ASP A 30 -5.08 35.03 -16.40
N GLY A 31 -5.50 33.77 -16.18
CA GLY A 31 -4.64 32.62 -15.96
C GLY A 31 -4.05 32.51 -14.55
N SER A 32 -4.54 33.30 -13.59
CA SER A 32 -4.11 33.28 -12.18
C SER A 32 -4.94 32.36 -11.27
N ALA A 33 -5.93 31.66 -11.82
CA ALA A 33 -6.84 30.80 -11.07
C ALA A 33 -6.13 29.72 -10.26
N THR A 34 -6.53 29.61 -8.98
CA THR A 34 -6.12 28.53 -8.08
C THR A 34 -6.94 27.25 -8.34
N GLU A 35 -6.51 26.13 -7.78
CA GLU A 35 -7.24 24.86 -7.88
C GLU A 35 -8.66 24.96 -7.29
N SER A 36 -8.83 25.79 -6.25
CA SER A 36 -10.16 26.11 -5.69
C SER A 36 -10.99 26.98 -6.62
N ASP A 37 -10.40 27.98 -7.28
CA ASP A 37 -11.09 28.82 -8.28
C ASP A 37 -11.58 27.96 -9.46
N LEU A 38 -10.76 27.01 -9.92
CA LEU A 38 -11.13 26.10 -11.01
C LEU A 38 -12.27 25.14 -10.61
N ILE A 39 -12.26 24.63 -9.37
CA ILE A 39 -13.35 23.79 -8.87
C ILE A 39 -14.66 24.59 -8.79
N ILE A 40 -14.61 25.83 -8.28
CA ILE A 40 -15.79 26.70 -8.17
C ILE A 40 -16.32 27.08 -9.56
N TYR A 41 -15.43 27.49 -10.48
CA TYR A 41 -15.78 27.85 -11.85
C TYR A 41 -16.41 26.69 -12.62
N ASN A 42 -15.77 25.51 -12.61
CA ASN A 42 -16.28 24.33 -13.33
C ASN A 42 -17.58 23.81 -12.71
N THR A 43 -17.71 23.83 -11.38
CA THR A 43 -18.97 23.42 -10.70
C THR A 43 -20.13 24.34 -11.10
N TYR A 44 -19.90 25.65 -11.22
CA TYR A 44 -20.93 26.59 -11.68
C TYR A 44 -21.26 26.43 -13.17
N TYR A 45 -20.24 26.21 -14.01
CA TYR A 45 -20.39 25.97 -15.45
C TYR A 45 -21.20 24.70 -15.74
N ASP A 46 -20.89 23.59 -15.06
CA ASP A 46 -21.58 22.31 -15.21
C ASP A 46 -23.04 22.38 -14.73
N HIS A 47 -23.29 23.15 -13.66
CA HIS A 47 -24.65 23.38 -13.16
C HIS A 47 -25.49 24.23 -14.12
N PHE A 48 -24.92 25.32 -14.66
CA PHE A 48 -25.61 26.19 -15.61
C PHE A 48 -26.03 25.43 -16.88
N GLN A 49 -25.25 24.44 -17.32
CA GLN A 49 -25.62 23.54 -18.42
C GLN A 49 -26.74 22.55 -18.06
N THR A 50 -26.91 22.22 -16.79
CA THR A 50 -27.88 21.22 -16.32
C THR A 50 -29.29 21.82 -16.17
N ASP A 51 -29.40 23.09 -15.75
CA ASP A 51 -30.69 23.76 -15.51
C ASP A 51 -31.22 24.62 -16.69
N HIS A 52 -30.46 24.76 -17.78
CA HIS A 52 -30.88 25.44 -19.01
C HIS A 52 -30.89 24.50 -20.23
N PRO A 53 -31.85 23.58 -20.35
CA PRO A 53 -31.93 22.65 -21.48
C PRO A 53 -32.12 23.35 -22.84
N GLU A 54 -32.57 24.60 -22.85
CA GLU A 54 -32.59 25.47 -24.04
C GLU A 54 -31.18 25.76 -24.61
N TRP A 55 -30.12 25.75 -23.81
CA TRP A 55 -28.74 25.98 -24.27
C TRP A 55 -28.23 24.88 -25.23
N ASN A 56 -28.76 23.66 -25.08
CA ASN A 56 -28.46 22.53 -25.96
C ASN A 56 -29.20 22.60 -27.31
N THR A 57 -30.16 23.53 -27.44
CA THR A 57 -30.96 23.74 -28.67
C THR A 57 -30.45 24.92 -29.51
N VAL A 58 -29.54 25.73 -28.98
CA VAL A 58 -28.89 26.85 -29.68
C VAL A 58 -27.88 26.28 -30.68
N SER A 59 -27.93 26.72 -31.95
CA SER A 59 -27.04 26.22 -32.99
C SER A 59 -25.58 26.61 -32.72
N ASP A 60 -24.62 25.82 -33.20
CA ASP A 60 -23.19 26.12 -33.01
C ASP A 60 -22.79 27.48 -33.63
N ARG A 61 -23.53 27.93 -34.65
CA ARG A 61 -23.36 29.25 -35.26
C ARG A 61 -23.77 30.37 -34.30
N ASP A 62 -24.90 30.22 -33.61
CA ASP A 62 -25.40 31.22 -32.66
C ASP A 62 -24.53 31.27 -31.39
N LYS A 63 -23.95 30.13 -30.99
CA LYS A 63 -22.97 30.07 -29.89
C LYS A 63 -21.69 30.84 -30.21
N GLU A 64 -21.17 30.73 -31.43
CA GLU A 64 -20.01 31.52 -31.88
C GLU A 64 -20.33 33.01 -32.02
N GLU A 65 -21.55 33.37 -32.43
CA GLU A 65 -21.98 34.78 -32.49
C GLU A 65 -22.10 35.41 -31.09
N ILE A 66 -22.65 34.68 -30.12
CA ILE A 66 -22.70 35.10 -28.71
C ILE A 66 -21.30 35.25 -28.13
N LYS A 67 -20.41 34.29 -28.40
CA LYS A 67 -19.00 34.32 -27.98
C LYS A 67 -18.25 35.52 -28.54
N ASN A 68 -18.40 35.79 -29.84
CA ASN A 68 -17.77 36.95 -30.48
C ASN A 68 -18.32 38.28 -29.95
N THR A 69 -19.63 38.36 -29.68
CA THR A 69 -20.26 39.54 -29.07
C THR A 69 -19.76 39.79 -27.65
N LEU A 70 -19.51 38.73 -26.88
CA LEU A 70 -18.91 38.80 -25.54
C LEU A 70 -17.46 39.29 -25.60
N TYR A 71 -16.65 38.75 -26.50
CA TYR A 71 -15.27 39.23 -26.70
C TYR A 71 -15.23 40.70 -27.12
N GLN A 72 -16.13 41.14 -28.01
CA GLN A 72 -16.19 42.53 -28.44
C GLN A 72 -16.59 43.50 -27.32
N LYS A 73 -17.45 43.05 -26.39
CA LYS A 73 -17.85 43.81 -25.19
C LYS A 73 -16.75 43.86 -24.12
N ILE A 74 -15.94 42.82 -24.01
CA ILE A 74 -14.77 42.78 -23.12
C ILE A 74 -13.70 43.75 -23.64
N ASP A 75 -13.42 43.75 -24.95
CA ASP A 75 -12.42 44.63 -25.56
C ASP A 75 -12.84 46.11 -25.51
N THR A 76 -14.14 46.41 -25.67
CA THR A 76 -14.67 47.79 -25.56
C THR A 76 -14.85 48.26 -24.12
N GLY A 77 -14.80 47.36 -23.14
CA GLY A 77 -14.91 47.66 -21.70
C GLY A 77 -13.58 47.99 -21.01
N ILE A 78 -12.43 47.74 -21.66
CA ILE A 78 -11.09 48.00 -21.11
C ILE A 78 -10.53 49.30 -21.70
N HIS A 79 -11.15 50.43 -21.31
CA HIS A 79 -10.51 51.74 -21.41
C HIS A 79 -10.59 52.43 -20.05
N PRO A 80 -9.48 52.57 -19.31
CA PRO A 80 -9.49 53.40 -18.12
C PRO A 80 -9.66 54.87 -18.54
N ALA A 81 -10.77 55.47 -18.09
CA ALA A 81 -10.98 56.90 -18.17
C ALA A 81 -9.87 57.64 -17.40
N ARG A 82 -8.97 58.30 -18.14
CA ARG A 82 -7.88 59.09 -17.58
C ARG A 82 -8.44 60.37 -16.95
N LYS A 83 -8.67 60.37 -15.64
CA LYS A 83 -8.92 61.60 -14.87
C LYS A 83 -7.59 62.31 -14.61
N SER A 84 -7.52 63.57 -15.03
CA SER A 84 -6.42 64.50 -14.82
C SER A 84 -6.25 64.86 -13.33
N THR A 85 -5.43 64.07 -12.64
CA THR A 85 -4.71 64.35 -11.38
C THR A 85 -3.59 65.39 -11.47
N GLY A 86 -3.68 66.59 -10.89
CA GLY A 86 -2.55 67.53 -10.85
C GLY A 86 -1.30 66.95 -10.18
N ILE A 87 -0.13 67.13 -10.82
CA ILE A 87 1.17 66.62 -10.34
C ILE A 87 1.69 67.51 -9.22
N ILE A 88 1.81 66.98 -8.00
CA ILE A 88 2.67 67.56 -6.96
C ILE A 88 4.04 66.90 -7.09
N LYS A 89 5.05 67.68 -7.47
CA LYS A 89 6.46 67.25 -7.49
C LYS A 89 6.96 67.03 -6.07
N LEU A 90 6.98 65.77 -5.62
CA LEU A 90 7.83 65.35 -4.50
C LEU A 90 9.13 64.77 -5.07
N TRP A 91 10.23 65.16 -4.44
CA TRP A 91 11.59 65.07 -4.95
C TRP A 91 12.04 63.63 -5.32
N PRO A 92 12.85 63.46 -6.39
CA PRO A 92 13.24 62.15 -6.94
C PRO A 92 14.10 61.27 -6.03
N GLN A 93 14.50 61.77 -4.85
CA GLN A 93 15.34 61.03 -3.90
C GLN A 93 14.53 60.08 -3.00
N ILE A 94 13.25 60.36 -2.73
CA ILE A 94 12.40 59.53 -1.86
C ILE A 94 11.80 58.35 -2.66
N THR A 95 11.50 58.56 -3.94
CA THR A 95 11.01 57.51 -4.85
C THR A 95 12.06 56.43 -5.12
N ALA A 96 13.33 56.80 -5.23
CA ALA A 96 14.41 55.83 -5.42
C ALA A 96 14.55 54.88 -4.23
N ALA A 97 14.47 55.40 -2.99
CA ALA A 97 14.58 54.58 -1.78
C ALA A 97 13.39 53.63 -1.59
N ALA A 98 12.16 54.09 -1.90
CA ALA A 98 10.96 53.24 -1.79
C ALA A 98 10.96 52.09 -2.82
N VAL A 99 11.41 52.35 -4.04
CA VAL A 99 11.56 51.30 -5.07
C VAL A 99 12.63 50.29 -4.66
N LEU A 100 13.75 50.74 -4.08
CA LEU A 100 14.82 49.85 -3.62
C LEU A 100 14.38 48.98 -2.43
N LEU A 101 13.59 49.53 -1.49
CA LEU A 101 13.03 48.76 -0.39
C LEU A 101 11.97 47.75 -0.85
N LEU A 102 11.14 48.11 -1.84
CA LEU A 102 10.16 47.19 -2.43
C LEU A 102 10.84 46.08 -3.23
N THR A 103 11.87 46.38 -4.02
CA THR A 103 12.59 45.35 -4.77
C THR A 103 13.40 44.44 -3.86
N VAL A 104 14.05 44.98 -2.82
CA VAL A 104 14.72 44.16 -1.80
C VAL A 104 13.70 43.35 -1.00
N GLY A 105 12.57 43.94 -0.61
CA GLY A 105 11.50 43.22 0.09
C GLY A 105 10.91 42.08 -0.74
N ILE A 106 10.63 42.32 -2.02
CA ILE A 106 10.15 41.30 -2.96
C ILE A 106 11.25 40.25 -3.21
N ALA A 107 12.51 40.64 -3.36
CA ALA A 107 13.62 39.71 -3.52
C ALA A 107 13.84 38.85 -2.27
N VAL A 108 13.69 39.43 -1.07
CA VAL A 108 13.74 38.72 0.21
C VAL A 108 12.56 37.76 0.35
N LEU A 109 11.35 38.18 -0.02
CA LEU A 109 10.18 37.30 -0.04
C LEU A 109 10.34 36.18 -1.08
N PHE A 110 10.88 36.47 -2.26
CA PHE A 110 11.20 35.44 -3.26
C PHE A 110 12.29 34.50 -2.76
N TYR A 111 13.32 35.00 -2.08
CA TYR A 111 14.40 34.21 -1.50
C TYR A 111 13.91 33.29 -0.37
N PHE A 112 12.99 33.77 0.48
CA PHE A 112 12.37 32.94 1.52
C PHE A 112 11.30 31.98 0.98
N LYS A 113 10.60 32.33 -0.10
CA LYS A 113 9.59 31.47 -0.74
C LYS A 113 10.20 30.45 -1.71
N HIS A 114 11.41 30.71 -2.23
CA HIS A 114 12.26 29.80 -3.02
C HIS A 114 13.45 29.27 -2.22
N GLN A 115 13.37 29.21 -0.89
CA GLN A 115 14.09 28.11 -0.26
C GLN A 115 13.46 26.85 -0.84
N PRO A 116 14.18 26.01 -1.61
CA PRO A 116 13.70 24.67 -1.81
C PRO A 116 13.46 24.17 -0.40
N SER A 117 12.22 23.84 -0.06
CA SER A 117 11.96 22.99 1.08
C SER A 117 13.00 21.91 0.95
N SER A 118 13.94 21.85 1.90
CA SER A 118 14.97 20.83 1.87
C SER A 118 14.19 19.54 1.75
N GLN A 119 14.14 18.99 0.55
CA GLN A 119 14.17 17.56 0.38
C GLN A 119 15.51 17.23 1.01
N MET A 120 15.50 17.09 2.34
CA MET A 120 16.42 16.17 2.98
C MET A 120 16.18 14.89 2.22
N GLN A 121 17.04 14.67 1.23
CA GLN A 121 17.44 13.35 0.83
C GLN A 121 17.61 12.63 2.17
N LEU A 122 16.65 11.77 2.51
CA LEU A 122 16.54 11.21 3.83
C LEU A 122 17.74 10.28 3.96
N VAL A 123 18.87 10.79 4.48
CA VAL A 123 20.17 10.09 4.52
C VAL A 123 20.07 8.77 5.30
N ASN A 124 18.96 8.53 6.00
CA ASN A 124 18.65 7.35 6.80
C ASN A 124 17.35 6.63 6.39
N ASP A 125 16.91 6.70 5.13
CA ASP A 125 15.72 5.94 4.71
C ASP A 125 15.98 4.43 4.60
N VAL A 126 14.94 3.63 4.80
CA VAL A 126 15.00 2.17 4.70
C VAL A 126 14.26 1.73 3.44
N ALA A 127 15.02 1.11 2.54
CA ALA A 127 14.49 0.48 1.33
C ALA A 127 13.52 -0.67 1.67
N PRO A 128 12.54 -0.95 0.80
CA PRO A 128 11.61 -2.06 0.99
C PRO A 128 12.29 -3.43 1.01
N GLY A 129 11.56 -4.43 1.51
CA GLY A 129 11.97 -5.83 1.45
C GLY A 129 12.16 -6.35 0.02
N LYS A 130 12.75 -7.55 -0.08
CA LYS A 130 13.19 -8.17 -1.33
C LYS A 130 12.79 -9.64 -1.43
N ASN A 131 12.81 -10.17 -2.65
CA ASN A 131 12.55 -11.59 -2.88
C ASN A 131 13.79 -12.44 -2.52
N THR A 132 13.81 -13.02 -1.32
CA THR A 132 14.94 -13.79 -0.77
C THR A 132 14.49 -14.87 0.19
N ALA A 133 15.24 -15.98 0.26
CA ALA A 133 14.98 -17.08 1.17
C ALA A 133 16.27 -17.84 1.51
N ILE A 134 16.22 -18.62 2.58
CA ILE A 134 17.28 -19.53 3.01
C ILE A 134 16.69 -20.93 3.07
N LEU A 135 17.31 -21.87 2.35
CA LEU A 135 17.02 -23.30 2.47
C LEU A 135 17.93 -23.90 3.55
N THR A 136 17.34 -24.42 4.60
CA THR A 136 18.01 -25.26 5.60
C THR A 136 17.67 -26.72 5.32
N LEU A 137 18.67 -27.52 5.02
CA LEU A 137 18.52 -28.95 4.75
C LEU A 137 18.46 -29.75 6.06
N ALA A 138 18.00 -31.00 5.98
CA ALA A 138 17.90 -31.90 7.13
C ALA A 138 19.21 -32.14 7.89
N ASN A 139 20.36 -31.97 7.23
CA ASN A 139 21.69 -32.05 7.86
C ASN A 139 22.15 -30.72 8.50
N GLY A 140 21.27 -29.71 8.57
CA GLY A 140 21.56 -28.37 9.11
C GLY A 140 22.28 -27.42 8.14
N LYS A 141 22.66 -27.87 6.93
CA LYS A 141 23.33 -27.01 5.94
C LYS A 141 22.35 -25.92 5.47
N LYS A 142 22.78 -24.66 5.58
CA LYS A 142 22.04 -23.47 5.11
C LYS A 142 22.54 -23.02 3.75
N ILE A 143 21.61 -22.70 2.86
CA ILE A 143 21.87 -22.22 1.50
C ILE A 143 21.06 -20.95 1.28
N ASP A 144 21.74 -19.83 1.08
CA ASP A 144 21.09 -18.58 0.68
C ASP A 144 20.63 -18.67 -0.79
N LEU A 145 19.34 -18.40 -1.01
CA LEU A 145 18.69 -18.41 -2.32
C LEU A 145 18.50 -16.99 -2.89
N GLY A 146 18.68 -15.93 -2.09
CA GLY A 146 18.49 -14.54 -2.48
C GLY A 146 19.49 -14.02 -3.51
N GLY A 147 20.75 -14.44 -3.41
CA GLY A 147 21.84 -14.07 -4.33
C GLY A 147 22.04 -15.05 -5.50
N THR A 148 21.19 -16.07 -5.64
CA THR A 148 21.41 -17.11 -6.65
C THR A 148 20.99 -16.63 -8.04
N ARG A 149 21.89 -16.79 -9.02
CA ARG A 149 21.58 -16.54 -10.44
C ARG A 149 20.45 -17.47 -10.87
N ALA A 150 19.56 -16.97 -11.74
CA ALA A 150 18.52 -17.78 -12.35
C ALA A 150 19.12 -19.05 -12.99
N GLY A 151 18.45 -20.18 -12.82
CA GLY A 151 18.91 -21.49 -13.30
C GLY A 151 19.92 -22.19 -12.38
N LYS A 152 20.37 -21.57 -11.27
CA LYS A 152 21.19 -22.27 -10.29
C LYS A 152 20.35 -23.35 -9.61
N VAL A 153 20.83 -24.58 -9.74
CA VAL A 153 20.26 -25.76 -9.12
C VAL A 153 21.04 -26.08 -7.87
N VAL A 154 20.35 -26.26 -6.76
CA VAL A 154 20.92 -26.79 -5.51
C VAL A 154 20.32 -28.16 -5.28
N ALA A 155 21.16 -29.18 -5.42
CA ALA A 155 20.76 -30.57 -5.20
C ALA A 155 21.44 -31.12 -3.94
N TYR A 156 20.66 -31.78 -3.08
CA TYR A 156 21.18 -32.52 -1.95
C TYR A 156 20.23 -33.66 -1.57
N GLY A 157 20.76 -34.89 -1.50
CA GLY A 157 19.95 -36.09 -1.28
C GLY A 157 18.91 -36.29 -2.38
N ASN A 158 17.66 -36.47 -1.99
CA ASN A 158 16.52 -36.59 -2.91
C ASN A 158 15.85 -35.24 -3.22
N VAL A 159 16.47 -34.09 -2.92
CA VAL A 159 15.84 -32.78 -3.14
C VAL A 159 16.66 -31.92 -4.09
N THR A 160 15.96 -31.27 -5.00
CA THR A 160 16.50 -30.29 -5.94
C THR A 160 15.70 -29.00 -5.81
N VAL A 161 16.39 -27.88 -5.59
CA VAL A 161 15.79 -26.55 -5.57
C VAL A 161 16.42 -25.70 -6.68
N THR A 162 15.57 -25.17 -7.56
CA THR A 162 16.00 -24.37 -8.71
C THR A 162 15.37 -22.99 -8.63
N ARG A 163 16.19 -21.94 -8.74
CA ARG A 163 15.67 -20.58 -8.86
C ARG A 163 15.32 -20.27 -10.31
N THR A 164 14.07 -19.92 -10.57
CA THR A 164 13.58 -19.57 -11.91
C THR A 164 14.02 -18.15 -12.31
N LYS A 165 13.83 -17.78 -13.59
CA LYS A 165 14.14 -16.43 -14.09
C LYS A 165 13.28 -15.33 -13.47
N ASN A 166 12.05 -15.65 -13.10
CA ASN A 166 11.13 -14.74 -12.40
C ASN A 166 11.33 -14.75 -10.88
N GLY A 167 12.39 -15.38 -10.37
CA GLY A 167 12.77 -15.33 -8.95
C GLY A 167 12.00 -16.26 -8.03
N GLN A 168 11.17 -17.17 -8.57
CA GLN A 168 10.48 -18.23 -7.83
C GLN A 168 11.44 -19.39 -7.52
N LEU A 169 11.07 -20.23 -6.56
CA LEU A 169 11.77 -21.46 -6.23
C LEU A 169 10.97 -22.66 -6.71
N LEU A 170 11.52 -23.42 -7.65
CA LEU A 170 10.99 -24.73 -8.01
C LEU A 170 11.61 -25.77 -7.06
N TYR A 171 10.76 -26.41 -6.26
CA TYR A 171 11.15 -27.48 -5.35
C TYR A 171 10.76 -28.83 -5.95
N ALA A 172 11.72 -29.75 -6.07
CA ALA A 172 11.52 -31.05 -6.68
C ALA A 172 12.14 -32.17 -5.83
N PHE A 173 11.52 -33.35 -5.87
CA PHE A 173 12.11 -34.57 -5.34
C PHE A 173 12.74 -35.40 -6.46
N ASN A 174 13.97 -35.84 -6.28
CA ASN A 174 14.62 -36.84 -7.13
C ASN A 174 14.17 -38.23 -6.65
N ASN A 175 13.30 -38.87 -7.42
CA ASN A 175 12.68 -40.17 -7.10
C ASN A 175 13.65 -41.37 -7.23
N ASN A 176 14.94 -41.23 -6.96
CA ASN A 176 15.85 -42.38 -6.88
C ASN A 176 15.82 -42.92 -5.45
N PRO A 177 14.99 -43.93 -5.13
CA PRO A 177 14.87 -44.47 -3.79
C PRO A 177 15.98 -45.51 -3.63
N LYS A 178 17.24 -45.07 -3.52
CA LYS A 178 18.34 -45.97 -3.18
C LYS A 178 18.53 -46.13 -1.67
N THR A 179 17.46 -45.98 -0.90
CA THR A 179 17.47 -46.23 0.54
C THR A 179 16.21 -47.00 0.94
N ASN A 180 16.15 -48.27 0.55
CA ASN A 180 15.39 -49.29 1.27
C ASN A 180 16.04 -49.48 2.65
N THR A 181 15.60 -48.77 3.67
CA THR A 181 15.78 -49.19 5.07
C THR A 181 14.57 -48.71 5.87
N GLY A 182 13.82 -49.67 6.42
CA GLY A 182 12.55 -49.48 7.14
C GLY A 182 12.68 -48.82 8.51
N ASP A 183 13.62 -47.89 8.68
CA ASP A 183 13.87 -47.17 9.94
C ASP A 183 14.49 -45.78 9.70
N GLN A 184 14.21 -45.15 8.55
CA GLN A 184 14.70 -43.81 8.24
C GLN A 184 13.77 -42.76 8.87
N GLN A 185 14.22 -42.18 9.99
CA GLN A 185 13.63 -40.98 10.59
C GLN A 185 13.33 -39.95 9.49
N VAL A 186 12.07 -39.47 9.40
CA VAL A 186 11.65 -38.52 8.36
C VAL A 186 12.53 -37.27 8.44
N ALA A 187 13.34 -37.06 7.41
CA ALA A 187 14.17 -35.87 7.29
C ALA A 187 13.32 -34.66 6.91
N TYR A 188 13.62 -33.48 7.44
CA TYR A 188 12.88 -32.25 7.15
C TYR A 188 13.78 -31.19 6.53
N ASN A 189 13.29 -30.54 5.49
CA ASN A 189 13.90 -29.34 4.93
C ASN A 189 13.05 -28.13 5.30
N THR A 190 13.69 -26.98 5.49
CA THR A 190 13.02 -25.73 5.85
C THR A 190 13.38 -24.66 4.85
N ILE A 191 12.37 -24.06 4.22
CA ILE A 191 12.53 -22.82 3.46
C ILE A 191 12.09 -21.69 4.39
N SER A 192 12.96 -20.72 4.60
CA SER A 192 12.69 -19.59 5.49
C SER A 192 12.96 -18.27 4.78
N THR A 193 12.14 -17.28 5.07
CA THR A 193 12.33 -15.88 4.65
C THR A 193 12.81 -15.10 5.86
N PRO A 194 13.93 -14.36 5.76
CA PRO A 194 14.31 -13.44 6.84
C PRO A 194 13.30 -12.29 6.90
N ARG A 195 13.42 -11.45 7.94
CA ARG A 195 12.82 -10.11 7.92
C ARG A 195 13.28 -9.36 6.67
N GLY A 196 12.37 -8.60 6.07
CA GLY A 196 12.55 -7.97 4.77
C GLY A 196 12.75 -8.94 3.59
N GLY A 197 12.43 -10.21 3.77
CA GLY A 197 12.38 -11.21 2.72
C GLY A 197 10.94 -11.60 2.37
N GLN A 198 10.70 -12.01 1.14
CA GLN A 198 9.54 -12.84 0.80
C GLN A 198 9.95 -13.78 -0.33
N ILE A 199 9.18 -14.83 -0.58
CA ILE A 199 9.47 -15.72 -1.71
C ILE A 199 8.22 -16.48 -2.18
N GLN A 200 8.20 -16.85 -3.45
CA GLN A 200 7.24 -17.81 -3.98
C GLN A 200 7.93 -19.15 -4.26
N ILE A 201 7.29 -20.23 -3.84
CA ILE A 201 7.76 -21.61 -3.92
C ILE A 201 6.72 -22.42 -4.70
N ASN A 202 7.17 -23.19 -5.68
CA ASN A 202 6.36 -24.17 -6.38
C ASN A 202 6.73 -25.55 -5.84
N LEU A 203 5.79 -26.20 -5.17
CA LEU A 203 5.94 -27.53 -4.63
C LEU A 203 5.78 -28.61 -5.72
N PRO A 204 6.32 -29.82 -5.49
CA PRO A 204 6.31 -30.91 -6.47
C PRO A 204 4.92 -31.40 -6.90
N ASP A 205 3.89 -31.17 -6.08
CA ASP A 205 2.50 -31.55 -6.36
C ASP A 205 1.75 -30.50 -7.19
N GLY A 206 2.42 -29.41 -7.60
CA GLY A 206 1.83 -28.27 -8.30
C GLY A 206 1.29 -27.18 -7.39
N THR A 207 1.32 -27.37 -6.06
CA THR A 207 0.92 -26.35 -5.09
C THR A 207 1.90 -25.17 -5.14
N ARG A 208 1.37 -23.94 -5.14
CA ARG A 208 2.17 -22.71 -5.06
C ARG A 208 2.02 -22.09 -3.68
N VAL A 209 3.14 -21.69 -3.09
CA VAL A 209 3.20 -21.11 -1.74
C VAL A 209 3.98 -19.81 -1.79
N TRP A 210 3.40 -18.73 -1.31
CA TRP A 210 4.11 -17.50 -1.03
C TRP A 210 4.39 -17.46 0.46
N LEU A 211 5.62 -17.15 0.85
CA LEU A 211 6.00 -16.88 2.24
C LEU A 211 6.30 -15.40 2.38
N ASN A 212 5.68 -14.75 3.35
CA ASN A 212 5.92 -13.35 3.68
C ASN A 212 7.22 -13.21 4.48
N ALA A 213 7.56 -12.01 4.95
CA ALA A 213 8.73 -11.77 5.79
C ALA A 213 8.71 -12.60 7.08
N ASP A 214 9.89 -12.99 7.54
CA ASP A 214 10.05 -13.66 8.84
C ASP A 214 9.21 -14.94 8.99
N SER A 215 9.13 -15.74 7.93
CA SER A 215 8.26 -16.91 7.83
C SER A 215 9.04 -18.17 7.49
N ARG A 216 8.50 -19.35 7.83
CA ARG A 216 9.11 -20.64 7.51
C ARG A 216 8.09 -21.67 7.06
N LEU A 217 8.51 -22.47 6.09
CA LEU A 217 7.82 -23.65 5.61
C LEU A 217 8.72 -24.87 5.78
N ILE A 218 8.27 -25.85 6.55
CA ILE A 218 8.98 -27.08 6.86
C ILE A 218 8.32 -28.21 6.09
N ILE A 219 9.11 -28.87 5.23
CA ILE A 219 8.64 -29.86 4.27
C ILE A 219 9.36 -31.19 4.56
N PRO A 220 8.62 -32.30 4.77
CA PRO A 220 9.25 -33.61 4.93
C PRO A 220 9.88 -34.06 3.60
N SER A 221 11.02 -34.75 3.68
CA SER A 221 11.70 -35.33 2.51
C SER A 221 10.85 -36.39 1.78
N THR A 222 9.81 -36.89 2.46
CA THR A 222 8.84 -37.87 2.00
C THR A 222 7.50 -37.26 1.57
N PHE A 223 7.41 -35.94 1.38
CA PHE A 223 6.15 -35.23 1.09
C PHE A 223 5.30 -35.89 -0.01
N ASN A 224 5.92 -36.33 -1.11
CA ASN A 224 5.20 -37.01 -2.20
C ASN A 224 4.85 -38.48 -1.91
N LEU A 225 5.46 -39.10 -0.89
CA LEU A 225 5.30 -40.52 -0.55
C LEU A 225 4.28 -40.75 0.57
N GLN A 226 3.99 -39.74 1.38
CA GLN A 226 3.01 -39.83 2.47
C GLN A 226 1.58 -39.93 1.93
N PRO A 227 0.62 -40.52 2.67
CA PRO A 227 -0.80 -40.56 2.27
C PRO A 227 -1.42 -39.16 2.23
N ASN A 228 -0.95 -38.23 3.06
CA ASN A 228 -1.35 -36.82 3.06
C ASN A 228 -0.15 -35.94 2.67
N ARG A 229 -0.42 -34.82 2.00
CA ARG A 229 0.59 -33.80 1.66
C ARG A 229 0.75 -32.85 2.84
N GLN A 230 1.65 -33.18 3.78
CA GLN A 230 1.78 -32.44 5.04
C GLN A 230 2.98 -31.48 5.02
N VAL A 231 2.75 -30.25 5.49
CA VAL A 231 3.80 -29.25 5.76
C VAL A 231 3.55 -28.62 7.12
N LYS A 232 4.61 -28.12 7.76
CA LYS A 232 4.49 -27.23 8.92
C LYS A 232 4.85 -25.81 8.53
N MET A 233 4.23 -24.83 9.16
CA MET A 233 4.43 -23.43 8.82
C MET A 233 4.43 -22.56 10.08
N GLU A 234 5.27 -21.54 10.08
CA GLU A 234 5.18 -20.42 11.01
C GLU A 234 5.38 -19.10 10.29
N GLY A 235 4.82 -18.03 10.86
CA GLY A 235 4.73 -16.73 10.22
C GLY A 235 3.52 -16.64 9.30
N GLU A 236 3.67 -16.03 8.12
CA GLU A 236 2.58 -15.83 7.17
C GLU A 236 2.87 -16.38 5.77
N GLY A 237 1.83 -16.97 5.18
CA GLY A 237 1.95 -17.69 3.94
C GLY A 237 0.61 -17.85 3.24
N TYR A 238 0.64 -17.61 1.94
CA TYR A 238 -0.48 -17.77 1.04
C TYR A 238 -0.31 -19.02 0.20
N PHE A 239 -1.35 -19.84 0.12
CA PHE A 239 -1.34 -21.15 -0.51
C PHE A 239 -2.35 -21.20 -1.64
N GLU A 240 -1.89 -21.65 -2.80
CA GLU A 240 -2.73 -22.10 -3.90
C GLU A 240 -2.49 -23.59 -4.09
N VAL A 241 -3.31 -24.40 -3.43
CA VAL A 241 -3.13 -25.85 -3.36
C VAL A 241 -3.68 -26.53 -4.61
N ALA A 242 -2.84 -27.36 -5.23
CA ALA A 242 -3.25 -28.19 -6.36
C ALA A 242 -4.35 -29.18 -5.94
N HIS A 243 -5.42 -29.24 -6.73
CA HIS A 243 -6.59 -30.07 -6.43
C HIS A 243 -6.25 -31.56 -6.52
N ASN A 244 -6.41 -32.28 -5.41
CA ASN A 244 -6.28 -33.74 -5.35
C ASN A 244 -7.17 -34.31 -4.23
N PRO A 245 -8.37 -34.83 -4.57
CA PRO A 245 -9.32 -35.33 -3.57
C PRO A 245 -8.86 -36.62 -2.88
N ASN A 246 -7.97 -37.39 -3.51
CA ASN A 246 -7.46 -38.65 -2.97
C ASN A 246 -6.26 -38.44 -2.03
N LYS A 247 -5.75 -37.21 -1.95
CA LYS A 247 -4.53 -36.88 -1.21
C LYS A 247 -4.64 -35.50 -0.57
N PRO A 248 -5.30 -35.35 0.60
CA PRO A 248 -5.47 -34.07 1.27
C PRO A 248 -4.14 -33.34 1.49
N PHE A 249 -4.18 -32.02 1.48
CA PHE A 249 -3.06 -31.15 1.83
C PHE A 249 -3.30 -30.57 3.23
N GLN A 250 -2.28 -30.63 4.08
CA GLN A 250 -2.37 -30.24 5.47
C GLN A 250 -1.25 -29.26 5.83
N VAL A 251 -1.62 -28.09 6.35
CA VAL A 251 -0.68 -27.14 6.95
C VAL A 251 -0.87 -27.17 8.46
N THR A 252 0.21 -27.47 9.19
CA THR A 252 0.20 -27.43 10.66
C THR A 252 0.96 -26.20 11.14
N THR A 253 0.33 -25.38 11.97
CA THR A 253 0.99 -24.33 12.75
C THR A 253 1.01 -24.72 14.22
N ASN A 254 1.40 -23.82 15.12
CA ASN A 254 1.35 -24.09 16.57
C ASN A 254 -0.09 -24.26 17.09
N ASP A 255 -1.03 -23.46 16.56
CA ASP A 255 -2.40 -23.35 17.13
C ASP A 255 -3.47 -24.07 16.29
N GLN A 256 -3.13 -24.51 15.07
CA GLN A 256 -4.11 -25.08 14.16
C GLN A 256 -3.55 -26.09 13.17
N VAL A 257 -4.46 -26.93 12.72
CA VAL A 257 -4.32 -27.77 11.54
C VAL A 257 -5.31 -27.31 10.48
N VAL A 258 -4.80 -26.96 9.31
CA VAL A 258 -5.58 -26.56 8.15
C VAL A 258 -5.54 -27.68 7.11
N GLU A 259 -6.69 -28.24 6.77
CA GLU A 259 -6.84 -29.34 5.81
C GLU A 259 -7.67 -28.90 4.59
N VAL A 260 -7.16 -29.17 3.39
CA VAL A 260 -7.79 -28.81 2.12
C VAL A 260 -7.60 -29.89 1.06
N LEU A 261 -8.46 -29.90 0.04
CA LEU A 261 -8.30 -30.77 -1.14
C LEU A 261 -7.75 -30.03 -2.36
N GLY A 262 -7.95 -28.71 -2.44
CA GLY A 262 -7.52 -27.85 -3.54
C GLY A 262 -8.21 -26.50 -3.41
N THR A 263 -7.48 -25.49 -2.94
CA THR A 263 -8.07 -24.30 -2.30
C THR A 263 -7.05 -23.18 -2.27
N HIS A 264 -7.52 -21.93 -2.31
CA HIS A 264 -6.71 -20.73 -2.13
C HIS A 264 -6.99 -20.13 -0.75
N PHE A 265 -5.97 -20.00 0.10
CA PHE A 265 -6.13 -19.48 1.46
C PHE A 265 -4.84 -18.82 1.97
N ASN A 266 -4.97 -17.91 2.94
CA ASN A 266 -3.87 -17.31 3.68
C ASN A 266 -3.82 -17.86 5.11
N ILE A 267 -2.64 -18.05 5.67
CA ILE A 267 -2.41 -18.29 7.09
C ILE A 267 -1.50 -17.20 7.62
N ASN A 268 -1.90 -16.55 8.71
CA ASN A 268 -1.04 -15.67 9.52
C ASN A 268 -0.96 -16.27 10.93
N SER A 269 0.24 -16.70 11.32
CA SER A 269 0.52 -17.46 12.55
C SER A 269 1.85 -17.05 13.18
N TYR A 270 2.19 -15.75 13.12
CA TYR A 270 3.39 -15.26 13.78
C TYR A 270 3.24 -15.38 15.31
N ALA A 271 4.30 -15.81 15.99
CA ALA A 271 4.30 -15.97 17.44
C ALA A 271 4.22 -14.65 18.22
N ASP A 272 4.51 -13.52 17.56
CA ASP A 272 4.40 -12.19 18.16
C ASP A 272 3.01 -11.55 17.96
N GLU A 273 2.11 -12.21 17.21
CA GLU A 273 0.71 -11.81 17.05
C GLU A 273 -0.19 -12.43 18.14
N PRO A 274 -1.23 -11.72 18.60
CA PRO A 274 -2.14 -12.24 19.63
C PRO A 274 -3.09 -13.33 19.12
N GLU A 275 -3.21 -13.47 17.80
CA GLU A 275 -4.19 -14.34 17.15
C GLU A 275 -3.57 -15.05 15.95
N THR A 276 -3.89 -16.33 15.78
CA THR A 276 -3.62 -17.07 14.54
C THR A 276 -4.85 -16.98 13.62
N LYS A 277 -4.63 -16.59 12.36
CA LYS A 277 -5.68 -16.31 11.38
C LYS A 277 -5.56 -17.20 10.16
N THR A 278 -6.68 -17.72 9.66
CA THR A 278 -6.77 -18.41 8.36
C THR A 278 -7.90 -17.82 7.55
N THR A 279 -7.60 -17.30 6.37
CA THR A 279 -8.59 -16.63 5.49
C THR A 279 -8.76 -17.39 4.20
N LEU A 280 -10.00 -17.74 3.86
CA LEU A 280 -10.32 -18.54 2.67
C LEU A 280 -10.75 -17.65 1.50
N LEU A 281 -10.07 -17.80 0.37
CA LEU A 281 -10.37 -17.08 -0.88
C LEU A 281 -11.22 -17.91 -1.84
N ALA A 282 -10.89 -19.19 -2.05
CA ALA A 282 -11.61 -20.07 -2.97
C ALA A 282 -11.53 -21.54 -2.55
N GLY A 283 -12.61 -22.29 -2.75
CA GLY A 283 -12.71 -23.70 -2.36
C GLY A 283 -13.32 -23.86 -0.97
N SER A 284 -12.80 -24.82 -0.20
CA SER A 284 -13.25 -25.13 1.16
C SER A 284 -12.06 -25.50 2.02
N VAL A 285 -12.03 -24.96 3.24
CA VAL A 285 -10.96 -25.21 4.21
C VAL A 285 -11.56 -25.74 5.48
N LYS A 286 -10.97 -26.82 6.01
CA LYS A 286 -11.22 -27.26 7.38
C LYS A 286 -10.09 -26.75 8.26
N VAL A 287 -10.41 -25.86 9.21
CA VAL A 287 -9.49 -25.38 10.24
C VAL A 287 -9.87 -26.04 11.55
N ASN A 288 -9.02 -26.94 12.05
CA ASN A 288 -9.31 -27.82 13.17
C ASN A 288 -10.62 -28.61 12.92
N GLN A 289 -11.74 -28.16 13.49
CA GLN A 289 -13.07 -28.76 13.34
C GLN A 289 -14.07 -27.84 12.61
N GLN A 290 -13.69 -26.61 12.30
CA GLN A 290 -14.53 -25.62 11.62
C GLN A 290 -14.32 -25.66 10.12
N ILE A 291 -15.38 -25.50 9.34
CA ILE A 291 -15.32 -25.40 7.88
C ILE A 291 -15.55 -23.95 7.48
N LEU A 292 -14.59 -23.38 6.75
CA LEU A 292 -14.70 -22.04 6.20
C LEU A 292 -15.28 -22.08 4.79
N LYS A 293 -16.01 -21.03 4.43
CA LYS A 293 -16.45 -20.69 3.07
C LYS A 293 -15.61 -19.53 2.52
N PRO A 294 -15.54 -19.34 1.19
CA PRO A 294 -14.91 -18.16 0.59
C PRO A 294 -15.39 -16.85 1.23
N GLY A 295 -14.45 -15.96 1.55
CA GLY A 295 -14.73 -14.71 2.27
C GLY A 295 -14.76 -14.84 3.80
N GLN A 296 -14.53 -16.04 4.35
CA GLN A 296 -14.48 -16.26 5.79
C GLN A 296 -13.05 -16.40 6.31
N GLN A 297 -12.88 -15.97 7.55
CA GLN A 297 -11.63 -16.05 8.30
C GLN A 297 -11.86 -16.71 9.65
N SER A 298 -11.06 -17.71 9.98
CA SER A 298 -10.94 -18.18 11.36
C SER A 298 -9.94 -17.31 12.11
N VAL A 299 -10.30 -16.89 13.32
CA VAL A 299 -9.44 -16.18 14.26
C VAL A 299 -9.33 -17.04 15.52
N ILE A 300 -8.12 -17.47 15.84
CA ILE A 300 -7.83 -18.32 17.00
C ILE A 300 -7.07 -17.48 18.02
N SER A 301 -7.62 -17.38 19.23
CA SER A 301 -6.94 -16.75 20.38
C SER A 301 -7.01 -17.70 21.57
N GLY A 302 -5.86 -18.25 21.97
CA GLY A 302 -5.79 -19.35 22.93
C GLY A 302 -6.58 -20.57 22.44
N ASN A 303 -7.61 -20.97 23.19
CA ASN A 303 -8.46 -22.12 22.86
C ASN A 303 -9.76 -21.74 22.12
N GLU A 304 -10.04 -20.44 21.94
CA GLU A 304 -11.25 -19.98 21.28
C GLU A 304 -11.02 -19.83 19.76
N ILE A 305 -11.97 -20.33 18.96
CA ILE A 305 -12.00 -20.12 17.51
C ILE A 305 -13.26 -19.33 17.13
N LYS A 306 -13.09 -18.17 16.50
CA LYS A 306 -14.16 -17.36 15.92
C LYS A 306 -14.09 -17.43 14.41
N VAL A 307 -15.23 -17.42 13.76
CA VAL A 307 -15.32 -17.33 12.30
C VAL A 307 -15.99 -16.01 11.95
N LEU A 308 -15.30 -15.19 11.17
CA LEU A 308 -15.74 -13.87 10.74
C LEU A 308 -15.82 -13.82 9.22
N THR A 309 -16.69 -12.95 8.70
CA THR A 309 -16.67 -12.57 7.28
C THR A 309 -15.74 -11.39 7.11
N VAL A 310 -14.82 -11.46 6.16
CA VAL A 310 -13.82 -10.43 5.88
C VAL A 310 -13.69 -10.23 4.37
N ASP A 311 -13.06 -9.14 3.96
CA ASP A 311 -12.56 -9.01 2.60
C ASP A 311 -11.19 -9.73 2.50
N PRO A 312 -11.07 -10.84 1.75
CA PRO A 312 -9.80 -11.58 1.67
C PRO A 312 -8.65 -10.79 1.03
N GLU A 313 -8.94 -9.69 0.33
CA GLU A 313 -7.89 -8.84 -0.24
C GLU A 313 -7.04 -8.21 0.87
N THR A 314 -7.65 -7.84 2.01
CA THR A 314 -6.93 -7.22 3.14
C THR A 314 -5.84 -8.13 3.71
N GLU A 315 -6.11 -9.43 3.74
CA GLU A 315 -5.23 -10.46 4.28
C GLU A 315 -4.19 -10.95 3.25
N THR A 316 -4.37 -10.66 1.96
CA THR A 316 -3.50 -11.17 0.89
C THR A 316 -2.79 -10.11 0.06
N GLY A 317 -3.13 -8.83 0.21
CA GLY A 317 -2.51 -7.74 -0.56
C GLY A 317 -0.99 -7.71 -0.49
N TRP A 318 -0.40 -8.24 0.59
CA TRP A 318 1.04 -8.33 0.77
C TRP A 318 1.72 -9.10 -0.37
N LYS A 319 1.09 -10.18 -0.89
CA LYS A 319 1.63 -10.98 -1.99
C LYS A 319 1.63 -10.21 -3.32
N ASP A 320 0.72 -9.25 -3.45
CA ASP A 320 0.56 -8.36 -4.60
C ASP A 320 1.33 -7.04 -4.42
N GLY A 321 2.16 -6.93 -3.38
CA GLY A 321 3.03 -5.78 -3.14
C GLY A 321 2.32 -4.57 -2.55
N VAL A 322 1.19 -4.76 -1.89
CA VAL A 322 0.45 -3.69 -1.20
C VAL A 322 0.20 -4.02 0.27
N PHE A 323 0.35 -3.03 1.13
CA PHE A 323 -0.26 -3.04 2.45
C PHE A 323 -1.70 -2.59 2.30
N ILE A 324 -2.61 -3.37 2.82
CA ILE A 324 -4.03 -3.01 2.94
C ILE A 324 -4.34 -3.06 4.43
N PHE A 325 -4.52 -1.90 5.00
CA PHE A 325 -4.90 -1.75 6.40
C PHE A 325 -6.37 -1.40 6.43
N ASP A 326 -7.15 -2.18 7.17
CA ASP A 326 -8.59 -1.99 7.34
C ASP A 326 -8.96 -2.19 8.80
N GLY A 327 -8.85 -1.11 9.59
CA GLY A 327 -9.29 -1.10 10.99
C GLY A 327 -8.47 -1.96 11.97
N GLN A 328 -7.32 -2.49 11.55
CA GLN A 328 -6.43 -3.27 12.41
C GLN A 328 -5.81 -2.45 13.56
N ASP A 329 -5.44 -3.14 14.65
CA ASP A 329 -4.69 -2.56 15.76
C ASP A 329 -3.36 -1.93 15.30
N PHE A 330 -3.02 -0.77 15.89
CA PHE A 330 -1.83 0.00 15.53
C PHE A 330 -0.52 -0.79 15.76
N LYS A 331 -0.41 -1.59 16.82
CA LYS A 331 0.81 -2.40 17.04
C LYS A 331 0.91 -3.53 16.03
N SER A 332 -0.19 -4.17 15.66
CA SER A 332 -0.21 -5.18 14.58
C SER A 332 0.21 -4.59 13.23
N LEU A 333 -0.26 -3.37 12.93
CA LEU A 333 0.16 -2.60 11.77
C LEU A 333 1.67 -2.36 11.78
N MET A 334 2.18 -1.83 12.90
CA MET A 334 3.60 -1.51 13.02
C MET A 334 4.49 -2.76 13.00
N ARG A 335 4.03 -3.91 13.52
CA ARG A 335 4.74 -5.18 13.40
C ARG A 335 4.80 -5.68 11.95
N THR A 336 3.74 -5.48 11.18
CA THR A 336 3.73 -5.78 9.73
C THR A 336 4.75 -4.93 8.97
N ILE A 337 4.80 -3.62 9.23
CA ILE A 337 5.80 -2.71 8.65
C ILE A 337 7.21 -3.13 9.09
N SER A 338 7.38 -3.36 10.39
CA SER A 338 8.63 -3.77 11.03
C SER A 338 9.22 -5.02 10.38
N ARG A 339 8.41 -6.07 10.16
CA ARG A 339 8.82 -7.31 9.50
C ARG A 339 9.25 -7.08 8.05
N TRP A 340 8.51 -6.29 7.29
CA TRP A 340 8.80 -6.07 5.87
C TRP A 340 10.01 -5.16 5.61
N TYR A 341 10.22 -4.13 6.42
CA TYR A 341 11.39 -3.26 6.26
C TYR A 341 12.59 -3.72 7.09
N ASP A 342 12.41 -4.77 7.90
CA ASP A 342 13.40 -5.27 8.86
C ASP A 342 13.94 -4.15 9.77
N VAL A 343 13.01 -3.47 10.44
CA VAL A 343 13.30 -2.40 11.39
C VAL A 343 12.79 -2.74 12.77
N GLU A 344 13.45 -2.23 13.80
CA GLU A 344 12.99 -2.23 15.18
C GLU A 344 11.96 -1.09 15.37
N VAL A 345 10.90 -1.33 16.12
CA VAL A 345 9.92 -0.29 16.49
C VAL A 345 9.95 -0.11 17.99
N VAL A 346 10.21 1.12 18.43
CA VAL A 346 10.21 1.53 19.83
C VAL A 346 9.05 2.50 20.03
N TYR A 347 8.21 2.23 21.03
CA TYR A 347 7.03 3.02 21.34
C TYR A 347 7.31 3.93 22.53
N GLU A 348 7.39 5.24 22.28
CA GLU A 348 7.30 6.28 23.32
C GLU A 348 5.85 6.75 23.50
N TYR A 349 5.05 6.56 22.46
CA TYR A 349 3.63 6.81 22.43
C TYR A 349 2.93 5.71 21.62
N VAL A 350 1.74 5.35 22.05
CA VAL A 350 0.84 4.44 21.31
C VAL A 350 -0.51 5.15 21.24
N PRO A 351 -0.99 5.52 20.05
CA PRO A 351 -2.28 6.16 19.92
C PRO A 351 -3.39 5.21 20.34
N GLU A 352 -4.32 5.70 21.16
CA GLU A 352 -5.50 4.94 21.57
C GLU A 352 -6.51 4.92 20.42
N ASN A 353 -7.06 3.74 20.10
CA ASN A 353 -8.13 3.57 19.12
C ASN A 353 -7.84 4.11 17.71
N LEU A 354 -6.57 4.24 17.32
CA LEU A 354 -6.21 4.64 15.96
C LEU A 354 -6.48 3.48 14.99
N HIS A 355 -7.57 3.61 14.25
CA HIS A 355 -7.93 2.70 13.18
C HIS A 355 -7.52 3.29 11.84
N ILE A 356 -6.54 2.66 11.20
CA ILE A 356 -6.03 3.11 9.90
C ILE A 356 -6.70 2.31 8.79
N VAL A 357 -7.33 3.02 7.86
CA VAL A 357 -7.82 2.46 6.59
C VAL A 357 -6.94 3.03 5.48
N ALA A 358 -6.07 2.20 4.91
CA ALA A 358 -5.11 2.65 3.92
C ALA A 358 -4.69 1.54 2.96
N ARG A 359 -4.42 1.92 1.70
CA ARG A 359 -3.75 1.08 0.70
C ARG A 359 -2.44 1.74 0.30
N VAL A 360 -1.31 1.05 0.54
CA VAL A 360 0.03 1.60 0.30
C VAL A 360 0.91 0.57 -0.39
N SER A 361 1.65 0.96 -1.42
CA SER A 361 2.62 0.06 -2.04
C SER A 361 3.75 -0.28 -1.06
N ARG A 362 4.06 -1.57 -0.94
CA ARG A 362 5.17 -2.11 -0.12
C ARG A 362 6.54 -1.88 -0.74
N TYR A 363 6.60 -1.41 -1.99
CA TYR A 363 7.85 -1.13 -2.71
C TYR A 363 8.30 0.33 -2.59
N ARG A 364 7.56 1.14 -1.82
CA ARG A 364 8.03 2.47 -1.42
C ARG A 364 9.01 2.35 -0.26
N ASN A 365 9.87 3.34 -0.11
CA ASN A 365 10.69 3.44 1.08
C ASN A 365 9.83 3.63 2.32
N ILE A 366 10.37 3.24 3.48
CA ILE A 366 9.62 3.26 4.73
C ILE A 366 9.13 4.66 5.07
N SER A 367 9.92 5.70 4.78
CA SER A 367 9.54 7.08 5.08
C SER A 367 8.26 7.50 4.35
N GLU A 368 8.05 7.06 3.12
CA GLU A 368 6.81 7.33 2.37
C GLU A 368 5.61 6.61 2.95
N VAL A 369 5.80 5.39 3.48
CA VAL A 369 4.74 4.63 4.14
C VAL A 369 4.35 5.30 5.45
N LEU A 370 5.32 5.64 6.30
CA LEU A 370 5.08 6.28 7.60
C LEU A 370 4.43 7.65 7.43
N ARG A 371 4.86 8.44 6.45
CA ARG A 371 4.26 9.76 6.16
C ARG A 371 2.77 9.69 5.84
N ARG A 372 2.28 8.59 5.28
CA ARG A 372 0.84 8.37 5.06
C ARG A 372 0.09 8.06 6.36
N LEU A 373 0.76 7.43 7.32
CA LEU A 373 0.19 7.20 8.65
C LEU A 373 0.15 8.52 9.44
N GLU A 374 1.17 9.37 9.30
CA GLU A 374 1.24 10.70 9.94
C GLU A 374 0.13 11.66 9.46
N GLN A 375 -0.46 11.42 8.28
CA GLN A 375 -1.62 12.19 7.80
C GLN A 375 -2.87 12.03 8.68
N THR A 376 -2.89 11.06 9.59
CA THR A 376 -3.95 10.94 10.60
C THR A 376 -3.84 11.99 11.70
N GLU A 377 -2.70 12.67 11.83
CA GLU A 377 -2.35 13.61 12.90
C GLU A 377 -2.33 12.99 14.32
N ASP A 378 -2.65 11.70 14.44
CA ASP A 378 -2.71 10.96 15.70
C ASP A 378 -1.36 10.37 16.12
N VAL A 379 -0.36 10.35 15.24
CA VAL A 379 0.95 9.74 15.48
C VAL A 379 2.04 10.35 14.59
N ASN A 380 3.25 10.44 15.12
CA ASN A 380 4.46 10.88 14.42
C ASN A 380 5.58 9.83 14.51
N PHE A 381 6.48 9.81 13.54
CA PHE A 381 7.59 8.86 13.51
C PHE A 381 8.95 9.53 13.34
N LYS A 382 9.97 8.94 14.00
CA LYS A 382 11.37 9.28 13.76
C LYS A 382 12.14 8.04 13.34
N ILE A 383 12.85 8.13 12.22
CA ILE A 383 13.71 7.05 11.71
C ILE A 383 15.16 7.33 12.11
N GLU A 384 15.77 6.39 12.83
CA GLU A 384 17.17 6.44 13.26
C GLU A 384 17.85 5.12 12.86
N GLY A 385 18.45 5.10 11.66
CA GLY A 385 19.00 3.86 11.09
C GLY A 385 17.91 2.83 10.79
N ARG A 386 17.96 1.65 11.43
CA ARG A 386 16.92 0.61 11.33
C ARG A 386 15.96 0.61 12.53
N ARG A 387 15.85 1.73 13.23
CA ARG A 387 14.92 1.91 14.34
C ARG A 387 13.89 2.99 14.00
N ILE A 388 12.62 2.68 14.21
CA ILE A 388 11.52 3.63 14.22
C ILE A 388 11.16 3.94 15.67
N ARG A 389 11.13 5.22 16.02
CA ARG A 389 10.54 5.70 17.27
C ARG A 389 9.13 6.22 16.96
N VAL A 390 8.13 5.67 17.63
CA VAL A 390 6.74 6.15 17.57
C VAL A 390 6.57 7.18 18.66
N ILE A 391 6.25 8.40 18.24
CA ILE A 391 6.09 9.58 19.08
C ILE A 391 4.72 10.23 18.83
N LYS A 392 4.33 11.16 19.69
CA LYS A 392 3.07 11.88 19.55
C LYS A 392 3.13 12.89 18.41
#